data_AF-R2VHN1-F1
#
_entry.id   AF-R2VHN1-F1
#
_cell.length_a   1.000
_cell.length_b   1.000
_cell.length_c   1.000
_cell.angle_alpha   90.00
_cell.angle_beta   90.00
_cell.angle_gamma   90.00
#
_symmetry.space_group_name_H-M   'P 1'
#
loop_
_entity.id
_entity.type
_entity.pdbx_description
1 polymer ?
#
loop_
_entity_poly.entity_id
_entity_poly.type
_entity_poly.pdbx_seq_one_letter_code
_entity_poly.pdbx_strand_id
1 'polypeptide(L)'
;MKAFVEINNDYVDSWSNVENDSYIEIDTEEQLFGLIGCVKVENGKALLDEEKYKQQIEELNGLTELEKLKAENEELRQRVDMSDEALLELADMVLSATAAMKGGE
;
A
#
# COMPACT_ATOMS: atom_id res chain seq x y z
N MET A 1 -8.10 -24.42 -20.73
CA MET A 1 -6.86 -24.43 -21.54
C MET A 1 -5.81 -25.23 -20.79
N LYS A 2 -4.81 -25.78 -21.48
CA LYS A 2 -3.68 -26.45 -20.82
C LYS A 2 -2.55 -25.46 -20.59
N ALA A 3 -1.88 -25.57 -19.46
CA ALA A 3 -0.67 -24.83 -19.13
C ALA A 3 0.27 -25.70 -18.30
N PHE A 4 1.54 -25.31 -18.26
CA PHE A 4 2.56 -25.96 -17.45
C PHE A 4 2.93 -25.04 -16.31
N VAL A 5 2.98 -25.56 -15.09
CA VAL A 5 3.25 -24.74 -13.90
C VAL A 5 4.34 -25.32 -13.02
N GLU A 6 5.06 -24.44 -12.36
CA GLU A 6 5.93 -24.77 -11.23
C GLU A 6 5.20 -24.44 -9.93
N ILE A 7 5.25 -25.35 -8.96
CA ILE A 7 4.57 -25.19 -7.68
C ILE A 7 5.62 -24.97 -6.59
N ASN A 8 5.43 -23.91 -5.81
CA ASN A 8 6.25 -23.57 -4.66
C ASN A 8 5.32 -23.29 -3.46
N ASN A 9 5.59 -23.91 -2.31
CA ASN A 9 4.77 -23.80 -1.11
C ASN A 9 3.25 -24.01 -1.35
N ASP A 10 2.89 -25.04 -2.12
CA ASP A 10 1.51 -25.41 -2.52
C ASP A 10 0.81 -24.46 -3.52
N TYR A 11 1.46 -23.38 -3.96
CA TYR A 11 0.90 -22.44 -4.93
C TYR A 11 1.72 -22.40 -6.21
N VAL A 12 1.07 -22.01 -7.31
CA VAL A 12 1.74 -21.76 -8.58
C VAL A 12 2.70 -20.58 -8.42
N ASP A 13 3.96 -20.82 -8.74
CA ASP A 13 5.06 -19.84 -8.70
C ASP A 13 5.43 -19.34 -10.10
N SER A 14 5.22 -20.18 -11.13
CA SER A 14 5.53 -19.88 -12.52
C SER A 14 4.56 -20.57 -13.48
N TRP A 15 4.34 -19.94 -14.63
CA TRP A 15 3.49 -20.44 -15.72
C TRP A 15 4.29 -20.53 -17.02
N SER A 16 3.99 -21.56 -17.81
CA SER A 16 4.51 -21.73 -19.15
C SER A 16 3.41 -22.28 -20.08
N ASN A 17 3.46 -21.86 -21.34
CA ASN A 17 2.67 -22.42 -22.43
C ASN A 17 3.43 -23.52 -23.20
N VAL A 18 4.69 -23.77 -22.84
CA VAL A 18 5.55 -24.81 -23.40
C VAL A 18 5.91 -25.82 -22.32
N GLU A 19 5.88 -27.09 -22.68
CA GLU A 19 6.26 -28.20 -21.81
C GLU A 19 7.71 -28.06 -21.32
N ASN A 20 7.92 -28.36 -20.05
CA ASN A 20 9.23 -28.38 -19.41
C ASN A 20 9.22 -29.53 -18.40
N ASP A 21 10.30 -30.32 -18.37
CA ASP A 21 10.46 -31.49 -17.50
C ASP A 21 10.26 -31.18 -16.01
N SER A 22 10.47 -29.93 -15.59
CA SER A 22 10.30 -29.50 -14.20
C SER A 22 8.89 -28.98 -13.88
N TYR A 23 8.00 -28.88 -14.88
CA TYR A 23 6.69 -28.24 -14.76
C TYR A 23 5.58 -29.29 -14.87
N ILE A 24 4.47 -29.04 -14.20
CA ILE A 24 3.31 -29.93 -14.17
C ILE A 24 2.27 -29.41 -15.17
N GLU A 25 1.79 -30.27 -16.07
CA GLU A 25 0.67 -29.94 -16.94
C GLU A 25 -0.64 -29.91 -16.13
N ILE A 26 -1.38 -28.81 -16.25
CA ILE A 26 -2.67 -28.61 -15.60
C ILE A 26 -3.71 -28.04 -16.56
N ASP A 27 -4.97 -28.31 -16.27
CA ASP A 27 -6.10 -27.60 -16.84
C ASP A 27 -6.34 -26.29 -16.08
N THR A 28 -6.42 -25.17 -16.79
CA THR A 28 -6.66 -23.84 -16.23
C THR A 28 -7.67 -23.05 -17.06
N GLU A 29 -8.22 -21.99 -16.47
CA GLU A 29 -9.00 -20.98 -17.17
C GLU A 29 -8.08 -19.82 -17.57
N GLU A 30 -8.39 -19.14 -18.68
CA GLU A 30 -7.55 -18.05 -19.20
C GLU A 30 -7.37 -16.91 -18.18
N GLN A 31 -8.39 -16.64 -17.37
CA GLN A 31 -8.36 -15.64 -16.30
C GLN A 31 -7.42 -15.96 -15.13
N LEU A 32 -7.02 -17.23 -14.97
CA LEU A 32 -6.11 -17.66 -13.91
C LEU A 32 -4.65 -17.69 -14.38
N PHE A 33 -4.43 -17.73 -15.70
CA PHE A 33 -3.10 -17.79 -16.28
C PHE A 33 -2.29 -16.53 -15.94
N GLY A 34 -1.10 -16.74 -15.36
CA GLY A 34 -0.21 -15.65 -14.93
C GLY A 34 -0.43 -15.19 -13.49
N LEU A 35 -1.47 -15.66 -12.80
CA LEU A 35 -1.65 -15.39 -11.37
C LEU A 35 -0.68 -16.26 -10.55
N ILE A 36 0.14 -15.63 -9.70
CA ILE A 36 1.22 -16.28 -8.95
C ILE A 36 0.99 -16.11 -7.45
N GLY A 37 1.27 -17.16 -6.67
CA GLY A 37 1.16 -17.15 -5.21
C GLY A 37 -0.27 -17.18 -4.65
N CYS A 38 -1.28 -17.22 -5.52
CA CYS A 38 -2.71 -17.27 -5.18
C CYS A 38 -3.49 -18.34 -5.96
N VAL A 39 -2.83 -19.19 -6.75
CA VAL A 39 -3.46 -20.31 -7.47
C VAL A 39 -2.90 -21.63 -6.93
N LYS A 40 -3.77 -22.59 -6.61
CA LYS A 40 -3.43 -23.96 -6.22
C LYS A 40 -3.72 -24.93 -7.37
N VAL A 41 -3.09 -26.10 -7.32
CA VAL A 41 -3.38 -27.20 -8.24
C VAL A 41 -4.06 -28.33 -7.48
N GLU A 42 -5.32 -28.61 -7.81
CA GLU A 42 -6.08 -29.72 -7.24
C GLU A 42 -6.56 -30.66 -8.35
N ASN A 43 -6.22 -31.95 -8.26
CA ASN A 43 -6.59 -32.96 -9.26
C ASN A 43 -6.21 -32.55 -10.70
N GLY A 44 -5.06 -31.89 -10.88
CA GLY A 44 -4.58 -31.41 -12.18
C GLY A 44 -5.31 -30.18 -12.71
N LYS A 45 -6.08 -29.47 -11.87
CA LYS A 45 -6.78 -28.24 -12.24
C LYS A 45 -6.31 -27.05 -11.41
N ALA A 46 -6.20 -25.89 -12.04
CA ALA A 46 -5.97 -24.62 -11.35
C ALA A 46 -7.22 -24.20 -10.56
N LEU A 47 -7.02 -23.89 -9.28
CA LEU A 47 -8.05 -23.35 -8.39
C LEU A 47 -7.54 -22.04 -7.77
N LEU A 48 -8.32 -20.97 -7.87
CA LEU A 48 -8.00 -19.70 -7.24
C LEU A 48 -8.22 -19.79 -5.74
N ASP A 49 -7.23 -19.36 -4.97
CA ASP A 49 -7.36 -19.07 -3.54
C ASP A 49 -7.83 -17.62 -3.40
N GLU A 50 -9.14 -17.43 -3.29
CA GLU A 50 -9.76 -16.10 -3.24
C GLU A 50 -9.25 -15.26 -2.06
N GLU A 51 -8.91 -15.88 -0.93
CA GLU A 51 -8.41 -15.17 0.24
C GLU A 51 -7.03 -14.58 -0.03
N LYS A 52 -6.10 -15.39 -0.56
CA LYS A 52 -4.78 -14.90 -0.97
C LYS A 52 -4.84 -13.89 -2.11
N TYR A 53 -5.69 -14.13 -3.10
CA TYR A 53 -5.87 -13.20 -4.22
C TYR A 53 -6.39 -11.84 -3.73
N LYS A 54 -7.37 -11.86 -2.82
CA LYS A 54 -7.90 -10.63 -2.21
C LYS A 54 -6.84 -9.93 -1.36
N GLN A 55 -6.05 -10.66 -0.57
CA GLN A 55 -4.93 -10.08 0.19
C GLN A 55 -3.90 -9.42 -0.73
N GLN A 56 -3.48 -10.07 -1.82
CA GLN A 56 -2.57 -9.48 -2.81
C GLN A 56 -3.17 -8.22 -3.44
N ILE A 57 -4.46 -8.25 -3.79
CA ILE A 57 -5.16 -7.08 -4.30
C ILE A 57 -5.25 -5.98 -3.25
N GLU A 58 -5.51 -6.29 -1.99
CA GLU A 58 -5.55 -5.31 -0.89
C GLU A 58 -4.16 -4.74 -0.58
N GLU A 59 -3.09 -5.51 -0.73
CA GLU A 59 -1.71 -4.99 -0.64
C GLU A 59 -1.39 -4.05 -1.82
N LEU A 60 -1.91 -4.34 -3.01
CA LEU A 60 -1.75 -3.50 -4.20
C LEU A 60 -2.65 -2.25 -4.19
N ASN A 61 -3.89 -2.38 -3.70
CA ASN A 61 -4.92 -1.33 -3.68
C ASN A 61 -5.01 -0.58 -2.36
N GLY A 62 -4.41 -1.09 -1.30
CA GLY A 62 -4.32 -0.41 -0.02
C GLY A 62 -3.60 0.88 -0.28
N LEU A 63 -4.34 2.01 -0.23
CA LEU A 63 -3.83 3.37 -0.34
C LEU A 63 -2.38 3.38 0.11
N THR A 64 -1.51 3.53 -0.88
CA THR A 64 -0.06 3.34 -0.73
C THR A 64 0.35 3.95 0.59
N GLU A 65 1.19 3.31 1.41
CA GLU A 65 1.69 3.95 2.65
C GLU A 65 2.13 5.40 2.39
N LEU A 66 2.60 5.68 1.17
CA LEU A 66 2.82 7.00 0.60
C LEU A 66 1.64 7.97 0.66
N GLU A 67 0.42 7.59 0.30
CA GLU A 67 -0.78 8.44 0.40
C GLU A 67 -1.15 8.73 1.85
N LYS A 68 -1.06 7.74 2.75
CA LYS A 68 -1.26 7.97 4.19
C LYS A 68 -0.21 8.92 4.75
N LEU A 69 1.06 8.70 4.40
CA LEU A 69 2.18 9.56 4.77
C LEU A 69 2.03 10.97 4.20
N LYS A 70 1.50 11.13 2.98
CA LYS A 70 1.21 12.45 2.40
C LYS A 70 0.13 13.18 3.18
N ALA A 71 -0.95 12.48 3.55
CA ALA A 71 -2.02 13.06 4.37
C ALA A 71 -1.50 13.49 5.75
N GLU A 72 -0.72 12.63 6.41
CA GLU A 72 -0.12 12.96 7.70
C GLU A 72 0.87 14.12 7.60
N ASN A 73 1.69 14.19 6.54
CA ASN A 73 2.63 15.30 6.33
C ASN A 73 1.90 16.63 6.12
N GLU A 74 0.79 16.62 5.39
CA GLU A 74 -0.04 17.81 5.16
C GLU A 74 -0.68 18.29 6.46
N GLU A 75 -1.22 17.38 7.27
CA GLU A 75 -1.76 17.73 8.60
C GLU A 75 -0.66 18.31 9.51
N LEU A 76 0.53 17.71 9.53
CA LEU A 76 1.66 18.21 10.31
C LEU A 76 2.07 19.62 9.89
N ARG A 77 2.10 19.92 8.58
CA ARG A 77 2.41 21.26 8.05
C ARG A 77 1.39 22.29 8.52
N GLN A 78 0.11 21.98 8.41
CA GLN A 78 -0.95 22.89 8.87
C GLN A 78 -0.82 23.22 10.36
N ARG A 79 -0.47 22.24 11.21
CA ARG A 79 -0.25 22.49 12.63
C ARG A 79 0.96 23.38 12.90
N VAL A 80 2.03 23.24 12.10
CA VAL A 80 3.22 24.09 12.23
C VAL A 80 2.87 25.52 11.86
N ASP A 81 2.19 25.73 10.73
CA ASP A 81 1.77 27.06 10.28
C ASP A 81 0.89 27.77 11.33
N MET A 82 -0.07 27.06 11.92
CA MET A 82 -0.89 27.59 13.01
C MET A 82 -0.08 27.96 14.27
N SER A 83 0.95 27.16 14.60
CA SER A 83 1.82 27.45 15.74
C SER A 83 2.68 28.68 15.51
N ASP A 84 3.18 28.87 14.29
CA ASP A 84 3.99 30.03 13.93
C ASP A 84 3.16 31.32 13.97
N GLU A 85 1.92 31.27 13.50
CA GLU A 85 0.98 32.39 13.58
C GLU A 85 0.67 32.76 15.04
N ALA A 86 0.35 31.77 15.88
CA ALA A 86 0.09 32.00 17.30
C ALA A 86 1.31 32.57 18.05
N LEU A 87 2.53 32.16 17.67
CA LEU A 87 3.77 32.72 18.25
C LEU A 87 3.98 34.18 17.84
N LEU A 88 3.66 34.55 16.60
CA LEU A 88 3.74 35.93 16.13
C LEU A 88 2.74 36.83 16.86
N GLU A 89 1.50 36.38 17.04
CA GLU A 89 0.48 37.11 17.80
C GLU A 89 0.89 37.30 19.27
N LEU A 90 1.42 36.24 19.89
CA LEU A 90 1.92 36.31 21.26
C LEU A 90 3.08 37.31 21.39
N ALA A 91 4.00 37.32 20.43
CA ALA A 91 5.13 38.25 20.42
C ALA A 91 4.65 39.71 20.31
N ASP A 92 3.66 40.00 19.46
CA ASP A 92 3.09 41.35 19.31
C ASP A 92 2.36 41.80 20.58
N MET A 93 1.63 40.90 21.23
CA MET A 93 0.96 41.17 22.51
C MET A 93 1.98 41.50 23.60
N VAL A 94 3.08 40.75 23.69
CA VAL A 94 4.16 41.00 24.66
C VAL A 94 4.82 42.35 24.39
N LEU A 95 5.15 42.67 23.14
CA LEU A 95 5.75 43.96 22.77
C LEU A 95 4.83 45.14 23.15
N SER A 96 3.54 45.03 22.84
CA SER A 96 2.53 46.04 23.18
C SER A 96 2.38 46.24 24.68
N ALA A 97 2.32 45.14 25.46
CA ALA A 97 2.25 45.20 26.92
C ALA A 97 3.51 45.83 27.54
N THR A 98 4.69 45.51 26.99
CA THR A 98 5.97 46.06 27.48
C THR A 98 6.11 47.55 27.14
N ALA A 99 5.61 47.99 25.98
CA ALA A 99 5.57 49.40 25.60
C ALA A 99 4.63 50.21 26.50
N ALA A 100 3.44 49.68 26.81
CA ALA A 100 2.49 50.31 27.73
C ALA A 100 3.06 50.49 29.15
N MET A 101 3.87 49.53 29.62
CA MET A 101 4.54 49.61 30.93
C MET A 101 5.69 50.63 30.96
N LYS A 102 6.33 50.95 29.83
CA LYS A 102 7.43 51.95 29.75
C LYS A 102 6.97 53.39 29.52
N GLY A 103 5.75 53.60 29.01
CA GLY A 103 5.21 54.94 28.72
C GLY A 103 4.40 55.58 29.85
N GLY A 104 4.35 54.97 31.03
CA GLY A 104 3.53 55.37 32.17
C GLY A 104 4.24 56.14 33.30
N GLU A 105 5.41 56.74 33.03
CA GLU A 105 6.07 57.70 33.94
C GLU A 105 5.77 59.16 33.57
#